data_AF-A0A6M1E2Z4-F1
#
_entry.id   AF-A0A6M1E2Z4-F1
#
_cell.length_a   1.000
_cell.length_b   1.000
_cell.length_c   1.000
_cell.angle_alpha   90.00
_cell.angle_beta   90.00
_cell.angle_gamma   90.00
#
_symmetry.space_group_name_H-M   'P 1'
#
loop_
_entity.id
_entity.type
_entity.pdbx_description
1 polymer ?
#
loop_
_entity_poly.entity_id
_entity_poly.type
_entity_poly.pdbx_seq_one_letter_code
_entity_poly.pdbx_strand_id
1 'polypeptide(L)' 'MSQKVNRLSKPDLEQAIMRACKHDYVKMDEVAKIIGKSVDYLKNKILAKMISDGKLEKRFPYTHNHPEQAIALKHFEI' A
#
# COMPACT_ATOMS: atom_id res chain seq x y z
N MET A 1 16.17 -16.74 -15.21
CA MET A 1 16.27 -15.39 -14.60
C MET A 1 16.12 -15.53 -13.10
N SER A 2 17.22 -15.38 -12.34
CA SER A 2 17.19 -15.48 -10.87
C SER A 2 16.66 -14.18 -10.28
N GLN A 3 15.42 -14.15 -9.82
CA GLN A 3 14.94 -13.00 -9.04
C GLN A 3 15.64 -13.04 -7.67
N LYS A 4 16.65 -12.17 -7.52
CA LYS A 4 17.23 -11.84 -6.22
C LYS A 4 16.07 -11.46 -5.29
N VAL A 5 15.92 -12.20 -4.19
CA VAL A 5 15.03 -11.82 -3.08
C VAL A 5 15.50 -10.48 -2.54
N ASN A 6 15.00 -9.39 -3.12
CA ASN A 6 15.29 -8.05 -2.66
C ASN A 6 14.64 -7.92 -1.27
N ARG A 7 15.46 -7.95 -0.22
CA ARG A 7 15.05 -7.60 1.14
C ARG A 7 14.86 -6.08 1.16
N LEU A 8 13.76 -5.64 0.58
CA LEU A 8 13.30 -4.26 0.69
C LEU A 8 13.09 -3.98 2.18
N SER A 9 13.85 -3.02 2.70
CA SER A 9 13.64 -2.49 4.03
C SER A 9 12.24 -1.88 4.13
N LYS A 10 11.64 -1.87 5.33
CA LYS A 10 10.33 -1.24 5.57
C LYS A 10 10.19 0.16 4.95
N PRO A 11 11.14 1.11 5.13
CA PRO A 11 11.04 2.43 4.50
C PRO A 11 11.05 2.38 2.97
N ASP A 12 11.73 1.41 2.36
CA ASP A 12 11.75 1.24 0.90
C ASP A 12 10.40 0.73 0.40
N LEU A 13 9.80 -0.23 1.13
CA LEU A 13 8.43 -0.68 0.87
C LEU A 13 7.43 0.48 0.98
N GLU A 14 7.53 1.30 2.03
CA GLU A 14 6.67 2.48 2.20
C GLU A 14 6.80 3.42 1.00
N GLN A 15 8.02 3.75 0.57
CA GLN A 15 8.23 4.58 -0.61
C GLN A 15 7.68 3.95 -1.90
N ALA A 16 7.86 2.64 -2.10
CA ALA A 16 7.32 1.94 -3.26
C ALA A 16 5.78 2.01 -3.29
N ILE A 17 5.13 1.86 -2.14
CA ILE A 17 3.67 1.98 -2.00
C ILE A 17 3.21 3.41 -2.29
N MET A 18 3.91 4.41 -1.75
CA MET A 18 3.61 5.83 -2.02
C MET A 18 3.72 6.15 -3.51
N ARG A 19 4.75 5.63 -4.20
CA ARG A 19 4.93 5.80 -5.64
C ARG A 19 3.80 5.14 -6.43
N ALA A 20 3.38 3.94 -6.03
CA ALA A 20 2.26 3.25 -6.66
C ALA A 20 0.94 4.03 -6.50
N CYS A 21 0.71 4.64 -5.33
CA CYS A 21 -0.53 5.34 -5.00
C CYS A 21 -0.48 6.85 -5.27
N LYS A 22 0.49 7.33 -6.06
CA LYS A 22 0.75 8.78 -6.24
C LYS A 22 -0.37 9.51 -6.97
N HIS A 23 -1.01 8.84 -7.93
CA HIS A 23 -1.95 9.49 -8.85
C HIS A 23 -3.40 9.06 -8.65
N ASP A 24 -3.65 7.87 -8.09
CA ASP A 24 -4.98 7.28 -7.99
C ASP A 24 -5.12 6.32 -6.80
N TYR A 25 -6.37 5.98 -6.49
CA TYR A 25 -6.69 4.88 -5.58
C TYR A 25 -6.31 3.54 -6.21
N VAL A 26 -5.39 2.81 -5.57
CA VAL A 26 -4.89 1.53 -6.05
C VAL A 26 -5.40 0.40 -5.17
N LYS A 27 -5.86 -0.71 -5.78
CA LYS A 27 -6.25 -1.91 -5.04
C LYS A 27 -5.03 -2.54 -4.36
N MET A 28 -5.23 -3.10 -3.17
CA MET A 28 -4.13 -3.74 -2.42
C MET A 28 -3.46 -4.89 -3.20
N ASP A 29 -4.22 -5.60 -4.03
CA ASP A 29 -3.71 -6.66 -4.90
C ASP A 29 -2.77 -6.13 -6.00
N GLU A 30 -3.11 -4.98 -6.58
CA GLU A 30 -2.27 -4.32 -7.58
C GLU A 30 -0.97 -3.79 -6.95
N VAL A 31 -1.06 -3.19 -5.75
CA VAL A 31 0.13 -2.77 -4.99
C VAL A 31 1.04 -3.97 -4.68
N ALA A 32 0.46 -5.10 -4.31
CA ALA A 32 1.19 -6.35 -4.07
C ALA A 32 1.91 -6.87 -5.31
N LYS A 33 1.24 -6.85 -6.47
CA LYS A 33 1.83 -7.21 -7.77
C LYS A 33 2.99 -6.29 -8.15
N ILE A 34 2.81 -4.97 -8.03
CA ILE A 34 3.84 -3.96 -8.34
C ILE A 34 5.10 -4.17 -7.48
N ILE A 35 4.91 -4.45 -6.19
CA ILE A 35 6.01 -4.59 -5.22
C ILE A 35 6.60 -6.01 -5.22
N GLY A 36 5.88 -7.00 -5.76
CA GLY A 36 6.28 -8.41 -5.72
C GLY A 36 6.22 -8.99 -4.30
N LYS A 37 5.21 -8.62 -3.51
CA LYS A 37 4.99 -9.12 -2.14
C LYS A 37 3.56 -9.62 -1.98
N SER A 38 3.33 -10.47 -0.99
CA SER A 38 1.99 -10.97 -0.71
C SER A 38 1.07 -9.87 -0.18
N VAL A 39 -0.17 -9.85 -0.64
CA VAL A 39 -1.22 -8.91 -0.19
C VAL A 39 -1.36 -8.93 1.33
N ASP A 40 -1.41 -10.12 1.93
CA ASP A 40 -1.55 -10.29 3.37
C ASP A 40 -0.40 -9.64 4.15
N TYR A 41 0.84 -9.85 3.69
CA TYR A 41 2.02 -9.23 4.29
C TYR A 41 1.95 -7.70 4.23
N LEU A 42 1.66 -7.14 3.06
CA LEU A 42 1.54 -5.69 2.90
C LEU A 42 0.41 -5.14 3.76
N LYS A 43 -0.78 -5.75 3.71
CA LYS A 43 -1.96 -5.33 4.48
C LYS A 43 -1.66 -5.27 5.98
N ASN A 44 -1.13 -6.35 6.54
CA ASN A 44 -0.98 -6.50 7.99
C ASN A 44 0.27 -5.82 8.54
N LYS A 45 1.36 -5.72 7.77
CA LYS A 45 2.66 -5.22 8.27
C LYS A 45 3.02 -3.82 7.83
N ILE A 46 2.57 -3.40 6.66
CA ILE A 46 3.01 -2.13 6.05
C ILE A 46 1.84 -1.15 5.92
N LEU A 47 0.80 -1.54 5.16
CA LEU A 47 -0.36 -0.70 4.86
C LEU A 47 -1.13 -0.30 6.12
N ALA A 48 -1.41 -1.24 7.03
CA ALA A 48 -2.07 -0.92 8.30
C ALA A 48 -1.29 0.15 9.09
N LYS A 49 0.04 0.08 9.10
CA LYS A 49 0.89 1.09 9.74
C LYS A 49 0.82 2.41 9.00
N MET A 50 0.98 2.43 7.68
CA MET A 50 0.95 3.66 6.88
C MET A 50 -0.40 4.39 6.96
N ILE A 51 -1.51 3.65 7.04
CA ILE A 51 -2.85 4.22 7.23
C ILE A 51 -2.95 4.84 8.64
N SER A 52 -2.47 4.13 9.66
CA SER A 52 -2.45 4.65 11.04
C SER A 52 -1.54 5.87 11.20
N ASP A 53 -0.46 5.95 10.43
CA ASP A 53 0.51 7.05 10.40
C ASP A 53 0.01 8.25 9.57
N GLY A 54 -1.19 8.14 8.98
CA GLY A 54 -1.79 9.20 8.16
C GLY A 54 -1.12 9.39 6.78
N LYS A 55 -0.24 8.47 6.35
CA LYS A 55 0.39 8.51 5.02
C LYS A 55 -0.54 8.05 3.90
N LEU A 56 -1.46 7.15 4.23
CA LEU A 56 -2.42 6.57 3.30
C LEU A 56 -3.84 6.69 3.84
N GLU A 57 -4.80 6.72 2.93
CA GLU A 57 -6.22 6.64 3.25
C GLU A 57 -6.89 5.47 2.51
N LYS A 58 -7.96 4.95 3.10
CA LYS A 58 -8.82 3.94 2.46
C LYS A 58 -9.90 4.65 1.67
N ARG A 59 -10.21 4.16 0.47
CA ARG A 59 -11.36 4.63 -0.32
C ARG A 59 -12.69 4.43 0.42
N PHE A 60 -12.83 3.31 1.13
CA PHE A 60 -14.02 3.00 1.94
C PHE A 60 -13.61 2.81 3.40
N PRO A 61 -13.46 3.90 4.19
CA PRO A 61 -12.93 3.81 5.56
C PRO A 61 -13.86 3.06 6.52
N TYR A 62 -15.17 3.14 6.30
CA TYR A 62 -16.19 2.50 7.15
C TYR A 62 -16.48 1.05 6.76
N THR A 63 -15.99 0.58 5.60
CA THR A 63 -16.31 -0.76 5.07
C THR A 63 -15.03 -1.56 4.83
N HIS A 64 -14.61 -2.31 5.85
CA HIS A 64 -13.34 -3.02 5.86
C HIS A 64 -13.16 -4.02 4.69
N ASN A 65 -14.21 -4.78 4.36
CA ASN A 65 -14.17 -5.83 3.33
C ASN A 65 -14.88 -5.41 2.03
N HIS A 66 -14.91 -4.12 1.70
CA HIS A 66 -15.50 -3.67 0.44
C HIS A 66 -14.77 -4.31 -0.76
N PRO A 67 -15.47 -4.91 -1.73
CA PRO A 67 -14.84 -5.58 -2.88
C PRO A 67 -13.99 -4.63 -3.74
N GLU A 68 -14.32 -3.33 -3.72
CA GLU A 68 -13.58 -2.28 -4.42
C GLU A 68 -12.66 -1.47 -3.49
N GLN A 69 -12.30 -2.02 -2.32
CA GLN A 69 -11.39 -1.36 -1.40
C GLN A 69 -10.05 -1.06 -2.08
N ALA A 70 -9.63 0.19 -1.94
CA ALA A 70 -8.40 0.72 -2.51
C ALA A 70 -7.77 1.71 -1.54
N ILE A 71 -6.49 2.00 -1.75
CA ILE A 71 -5.71 2.92 -0.95
C ILE A 71 -5.13 4.03 -1.82
N ALA A 72 -5.09 5.24 -1.31
CA ALA A 72 -4.43 6.38 -1.94
C ALA A 72 -3.48 7.05 -0.96
N LEU A 73 -2.52 7.82 -1.48
CA LEU A 73 -1.79 8.77 -0.65
C LEU A 73 -2.78 9.74 -0.02
N LYS A 74 -2.68 9.89 1.30
CA LYS A 74 -3.47 10.90 1.98
C LYS A 74 -2.96 12.28 1.54
N HIS A 75 -3.86 13.12 1.07
CA HIS A 75 -3.50 14.50 0.77
C HIS A 75 -3.19 15.21 2.08
N PHE A 76 -1.97 15.69 2.25
CA PHE A 76 -1.64 16.62 3.31
C PHE A 76 -2.11 17.99 2.84
N GLU A 77 -3.29 18.42 3.30
CA GLU A 77 -3.66 19.83 3.22
C GLU A 77 -2.63 20.59 4.08
N ILE A 78 -1.83 21.43 3.41
CA ILE A 78 -0.84 22.33 4.02
C ILE A 78 -1.56 23.61 4.44
#